data_AF-A0A4W5PJT8-F1
#
_entry.id   AF-A0A4W5PJT8-F1
#
_cell.length_a   1.000
_cell.length_b   1.000
_cell.length_c   1.000
_cell.angle_alpha   90.00
_cell.angle_beta   90.00
_cell.angle_gamma   90.00
#
_symmetry.space_group_name_H-M   'P 1'
#
loop_
_entity.id
_entity.type
_entity.pdbx_description
1 polymer ?
#
loop_
_entity_poly.entity_id
_entity_poly.type
_entity_poly.pdbx_seq_one_letter_code
_entity_poly.pdbx_strand_id
1 'polypeptide(L)'
;MVLCNSLLAVAFLLSQAGGFLHSLEEDALPKEWLLLHVVQGHIGAGNYSYLRLNHDGKIILHMCSLKGDADLYVSDKTLRPSFDTYRLQSATCGQDVVVVPGDFVRHKS
;
A
#
# COMPACT_ATOMS: atom_id res chain seq x y z
N MET A 1 -13.45 -47.21 5.55
CA MET A 1 -13.77 -45.76 5.45
C MET A 1 -12.71 -44.92 6.16
N VAL A 2 -11.45 -44.92 5.69
CA VAL A 2 -10.37 -44.11 6.30
C VAL A 2 -9.54 -43.37 5.24
N LEU A 3 -9.55 -43.80 3.97
CA LEU A 3 -8.80 -43.11 2.90
C LEU A 3 -9.39 -41.76 2.47
N CYS A 4 -10.68 -41.50 2.68
CA CYS A 4 -11.31 -40.23 2.24
C CYS A 4 -10.90 -39.02 3.10
N ASN A 5 -10.71 -39.19 4.41
CA ASN A 5 -10.42 -38.06 5.31
C ASN A 5 -8.99 -37.53 5.15
N SER A 6 -8.03 -38.39 4.84
CA SER A 6 -6.63 -38.01 4.65
C SER A 6 -6.43 -37.19 3.36
N LEU A 7 -7.13 -37.56 2.28
CA LEU A 7 -7.10 -36.81 1.01
C LEU A 7 -7.75 -35.43 1.13
N LEU A 8 -8.85 -35.32 1.87
CA LEU A 8 -9.50 -34.04 2.15
C LEU A 8 -8.62 -33.12 3.01
N ALA A 9 -7.90 -33.67 3.99
CA ALA A 9 -6.97 -32.90 4.82
C ALA A 9 -5.78 -32.35 4.01
N VAL A 10 -5.22 -33.15 3.08
CA VAL A 10 -4.14 -32.69 2.19
C VAL A 10 -4.64 -31.63 1.21
N ALA A 11 -5.83 -31.81 0.62
CA ALA A 11 -6.42 -30.80 -0.25
C ALA A 11 -6.72 -29.49 0.50
N PHE A 12 -7.17 -29.56 1.75
CA PHE A 12 -7.39 -28.40 2.60
C PHE A 12 -6.06 -27.69 2.94
N LEU A 13 -5.01 -28.44 3.30
CA LEU A 13 -3.69 -27.88 3.57
C LEU A 13 -3.03 -27.25 2.32
N LEU A 14 -3.21 -27.86 1.14
CA LEU A 14 -2.76 -27.29 -0.14
C LEU A 14 -3.58 -26.06 -0.55
N SER A 15 -4.88 -26.02 -0.23
CA SER A 15 -5.72 -24.82 -0.41
C SER A 15 -5.28 -23.66 0.48
N GLN A 16 -4.89 -23.95 1.74
CA GLN A 16 -4.35 -22.95 2.66
C GLN A 16 -2.95 -22.47 2.23
N ALA A 17 -2.14 -23.34 1.63
CA ALA A 17 -0.85 -22.97 1.06
C ALA A 17 -0.99 -22.14 -0.23
N GLY A 18 -2.04 -22.37 -1.02
CA GLY A 18 -2.34 -21.57 -2.22
C GLY A 18 -2.68 -20.11 -1.90
N GLY A 19 -3.42 -19.87 -0.82
CA GLY A 19 -3.66 -18.50 -0.31
C GLY A 19 -2.41 -17.84 0.28
N PHE A 20 -1.47 -18.63 0.81
CA PHE A 20 -0.21 -18.14 1.38
C PHE A 20 0.85 -17.85 0.31
N LEU A 21 0.90 -18.62 -0.77
CA LEU A 21 1.80 -18.37 -1.91
C LEU A 21 1.35 -17.20 -2.79
N HIS A 22 0.06 -16.85 -2.80
CA HIS A 22 -0.42 -15.65 -3.47
C HIS A 22 0.13 -14.35 -2.84
N SER A 23 0.58 -14.39 -1.58
CA SER A 23 1.20 -13.25 -0.90
C SER A 23 2.70 -13.09 -1.20
N LEU A 24 3.35 -14.10 -1.80
CA LEU A 24 4.79 -14.08 -2.10
C LEU A 24 5.10 -13.73 -3.56
N GLU A 25 4.09 -13.77 -4.43
CA GLU A 25 4.09 -12.89 -5.59
C GLU A 25 3.77 -11.49 -5.05
N GLU A 26 4.81 -10.76 -4.61
CA GLU A 26 4.75 -9.31 -4.63
C GLU A 26 4.06 -8.93 -5.93
N ASP A 27 2.95 -8.19 -5.86
CA ASP A 27 2.36 -7.50 -7.00
C ASP A 27 3.50 -6.88 -7.80
N ALA A 28 3.91 -7.57 -8.88
CA ALA A 28 5.16 -7.29 -9.54
C ALA A 28 5.04 -5.91 -10.15
N LEU A 29 5.54 -4.90 -9.44
CA LEU A 29 5.46 -3.52 -9.86
C LEU A 29 5.96 -3.45 -11.31
N PRO A 30 5.30 -2.68 -12.18
CA PRO A 30 5.68 -2.61 -13.58
C PRO A 30 7.19 -2.33 -13.68
N LYS A 31 7.91 -3.12 -14.49
CA LYS A 31 9.38 -3.03 -14.61
C LYS A 31 9.85 -1.66 -15.07
N GLU A 32 8.93 -0.87 -15.63
CA GLU A 32 9.14 0.50 -16.09
C GLU A 32 9.17 1.51 -14.94
N TRP A 33 8.76 1.13 -13.72
CA TRP A 33 8.76 2.03 -12.58
C TRP A 33 10.16 2.11 -11.97
N LEU A 34 10.64 3.34 -11.76
CA LEU A 34 11.85 3.60 -10.98
C LEU A 34 11.47 3.73 -9.50
N LEU A 35 11.99 2.82 -8.67
CA LEU A 35 11.83 2.93 -7.22
C LEU A 35 12.62 4.13 -6.70
N LEU A 36 11.91 5.15 -6.21
CA LEU A 36 12.52 6.37 -5.69
C LEU A 36 12.90 6.23 -4.21
N HIS A 37 11.98 5.73 -3.40
CA HIS A 37 12.16 5.63 -1.96
C HIS A 37 11.20 4.61 -1.34
N VAL A 38 11.66 3.95 -0.26
CA VAL A 38 10.84 3.03 0.56
C VAL A 38 10.89 3.51 2.00
N VAL A 39 9.74 3.62 2.62
CA VAL A 39 9.61 3.94 4.05
C VAL A 39 8.80 2.85 4.72
N GLN A 40 9.29 2.38 5.86
CA GLN A 40 8.58 1.45 6.72
C GLN A 40 8.41 2.05 8.11
N GLY A 41 7.22 1.91 8.70
CA GLY A 41 6.91 2.47 10.00
C GLY A 41 5.61 1.93 10.58
N HIS A 42 5.25 2.44 11.75
CA HIS A 42 4.00 2.13 12.44
C HIS A 42 3.25 3.42 12.77
N ILE A 43 1.94 3.40 12.56
CA ILE A 43 1.05 4.54 12.83
C ILE A 43 -0.07 4.04 13.74
N GLY A 44 -0.27 4.73 14.86
CA GLY A 44 -1.37 4.44 15.77
C GLY A 44 -2.70 4.96 15.23
N ALA A 45 -3.81 4.37 15.66
CA ALA A 45 -5.15 4.80 15.27
C ALA A 45 -5.37 6.29 15.56
N GLY A 46 -5.94 7.01 14.59
CA GLY A 46 -6.20 8.45 14.67
C GLY A 46 -4.96 9.34 14.59
N ASN A 47 -3.77 8.76 14.35
CA ASN A 47 -2.53 9.50 14.17
C ASN A 47 -2.04 9.44 12.71
N TYR A 48 -1.04 10.26 12.39
CA TYR A 48 -0.51 10.42 11.03
C TYR A 48 1.01 10.45 11.05
N SER A 49 1.62 9.84 10.03
CA SER A 49 3.01 10.08 9.67
C SER A 49 3.05 10.94 8.40
N TYR A 50 3.91 11.96 8.39
CA TYR A 50 3.95 12.95 7.31
C TYR A 50 5.24 12.80 6.51
N LEU A 51 5.10 12.61 5.20
CA LEU A 51 6.20 12.49 4.24
C LEU A 51 6.13 13.62 3.21
N ARG A 52 7.27 14.12 2.79
CA ARG A 52 7.37 15.10 1.70
C ARG A 52 7.86 14.42 0.43
N LEU A 53 7.16 14.66 -0.68
CA LEU A 53 7.58 14.24 -2.00
C LEU A 53 8.47 15.31 -2.61
N ASN A 54 9.74 14.99 -2.81
CA ASN A 54 10.73 15.96 -3.33
C ASN A 54 11.03 15.75 -4.82
N HIS A 55 10.65 14.61 -5.40
CA HIS A 55 10.89 14.32 -6.80
C HIS A 55 9.92 15.10 -7.70
N ASP A 56 10.42 15.58 -8.83
CA ASP A 56 9.61 16.19 -9.87
C ASP A 56 8.99 15.11 -10.78
N GLY A 57 7.98 15.50 -11.55
CA GLY A 57 7.28 14.60 -12.48
C GLY A 57 6.22 13.73 -11.83
N LYS A 58 5.70 12.76 -12.59
CA LYS A 58 4.66 11.85 -12.13
C LYS A 58 5.25 10.89 -11.11
N ILE A 59 4.67 10.83 -9.92
CA ILE A 59 5.06 9.90 -8.85
C ILE A 59 3.89 8.97 -8.57
N ILE A 60 4.20 7.72 -8.27
CA ILE A 60 3.21 6.74 -7.82
C ILE A 60 3.57 6.39 -6.38
N LEU A 61 2.65 6.66 -5.47
CA LEU A 61 2.73 6.18 -4.09
C LEU A 61 2.04 4.83 -4.06
N HIS A 62 2.73 3.85 -3.49
CA HIS A 62 2.25 2.50 -3.29
C HIS A 62 2.52 2.15 -1.83
N MET A 63 1.46 1.79 -1.11
CA MET A 63 1.53 1.44 0.30
C MET A 63 0.79 0.13 0.52
N CYS A 64 1.44 -0.77 1.25
CA CYS A 64 0.85 -2.00 1.73
C CYS A 64 0.78 -1.98 3.26
N SER A 65 -0.42 -2.11 3.79
CA SER A 65 -0.64 -2.27 5.23
C SER A 65 -0.21 -3.67 5.67
N LEU A 66 0.89 -3.77 6.43
CA LEU A 66 1.36 -5.07 6.96
C LEU A 66 0.44 -5.63 8.06
N LYS A 67 -0.16 -4.73 8.86
CA LYS A 67 -1.16 -5.02 9.89
C LYS A 67 -2.06 -3.80 10.08
N GLY A 68 -3.35 -4.04 10.29
CA GLY A 68 -4.34 -2.96 10.40
C GLY A 68 -4.72 -2.40 9.02
N ASP A 69 -5.17 -1.14 9.01
CA ASP A 69 -5.66 -0.45 7.82
C ASP A 69 -5.21 1.01 7.88
N ALA A 70 -4.14 1.33 7.13
CA ALA A 70 -3.62 2.69 7.05
C ALA A 70 -4.09 3.32 5.74
N ASP A 71 -4.46 4.60 5.77
CA ASP A 71 -4.87 5.36 4.58
C ASP A 71 -3.76 6.30 4.09
N LEU A 72 -3.79 6.65 2.80
CA LEU A 72 -2.93 7.66 2.19
C LEU A 72 -3.71 8.94 1.86
N TYR A 73 -3.20 10.08 2.32
CA TYR A 73 -3.71 11.42 1.99
C TYR A 73 -2.57 12.31 1.48
N VAL A 74 -2.79 12.99 0.35
CA VAL A 74 -1.78 13.85 -0.30
C VAL A 74 -2.35 15.24 -0.55
N SER A 75 -1.56 16.27 -0.24
CA SER A 75 -1.91 17.66 -0.48
C SER A 75 -0.71 18.47 -0.95
N ASP A 76 -0.98 19.46 -1.79
CA ASP A 76 -0.06 20.52 -2.24
C ASP A 76 -0.36 21.88 -1.59
N LYS A 77 -1.35 21.93 -0.69
CA LYS A 77 -1.77 23.14 0.03
C LYS A 77 -1.36 23.14 1.49
N THR A 78 -1.12 21.96 2.06
CA THR A 78 -0.77 21.80 3.48
C THR A 78 0.30 20.73 3.65
N LEU A 79 1.19 20.95 4.62
CA LEU A 79 2.18 19.97 5.06
C LEU A 79 1.58 18.89 5.97
N ARG A 80 0.31 19.04 6.37
CA ARG A 80 -0.40 18.11 7.24
C ARG A 80 -1.76 17.74 6.64
N PRO A 81 -1.79 16.97 5.55
CA PRO A 81 -3.04 16.42 5.05
C PRO A 81 -3.67 15.47 6.06
N SER A 82 -5.00 15.37 6.03
CA SER A 82 -5.80 14.49 6.88
C SER A 82 -7.00 13.97 6.09
N PHE A 83 -7.84 13.14 6.73
CA PHE A 83 -9.09 12.66 6.14
C PHE A 83 -10.08 13.77 5.75
N ASP A 84 -9.98 14.96 6.35
CA ASP A 84 -10.82 16.12 6.01
C ASP A 84 -10.15 17.06 5.00
N THR A 85 -8.82 17.03 4.92
CA THR A 85 -8.04 18.01 4.14
C THR A 85 -7.01 17.31 3.27
N TYR A 86 -7.41 16.99 2.05
CA TYR A 86 -6.56 16.36 1.03
C TYR A 86 -6.91 16.86 -0.37
N ARG A 87 -6.01 16.61 -1.32
CA ARG A 87 -6.26 16.79 -2.76
C ARG A 87 -6.36 15.45 -3.48
N LEU A 88 -5.58 14.46 -3.05
CA LEU A 88 -5.63 13.07 -3.53
C LEU A 88 -5.66 12.14 -2.32
N GLN A 89 -6.30 10.98 -2.46
CA GLN A 89 -6.36 9.98 -1.39
C GLN A 89 -6.46 8.55 -1.94
N SER A 90 -6.12 7.59 -1.09
CA SER A 90 -6.55 6.19 -1.17
C SER A 90 -6.80 5.72 0.27
N ALA A 91 -8.00 5.20 0.52
CA ALA A 91 -8.45 4.75 1.84
C ALA A 91 -9.21 3.44 1.67
N THR A 92 -8.45 2.38 1.38
CA THR A 92 -8.97 1.05 1.06
C THR A 92 -8.45 0.04 2.07
N CYS A 93 -9.22 -1.01 2.35
CA CYS A 93 -8.82 -2.05 3.31
C CYS A 93 -7.77 -3.03 2.76
N GLY A 94 -6.83 -2.54 1.95
CA GLY A 94 -5.90 -3.35 1.17
C GLY A 94 -4.68 -2.56 0.69
N GLN A 95 -4.42 -2.62 -0.60
CA GLN A 95 -3.31 -1.91 -1.23
C GLN A 95 -3.74 -0.50 -1.61
N ASP A 96 -3.03 0.50 -1.10
CA ASP A 96 -3.32 1.89 -1.40
C ASP A 96 -2.34 2.46 -2.41
N VAL A 97 -2.89 2.96 -3.51
CA VAL A 97 -2.12 3.54 -4.61
C VAL A 97 -2.63 4.93 -4.92
N VAL A 98 -1.72 5.91 -4.90
CA VAL A 98 -2.02 7.29 -5.29
C VAL A 98 -1.07 7.72 -6.40
N VAL A 99 -1.63 8.11 -7.54
CA VAL A 99 -0.88 8.69 -8.65
C VAL A 99 -0.82 10.19 -8.48
N VAL A 100 0.36 10.73 -8.18
CA VAL A 100 0.61 12.16 -8.04
C VAL A 100 1.04 12.72 -9.40
N PRO A 101 0.24 13.62 -10.02
CA PRO A 101 0.57 14.22 -11.31
C PRO A 101 1.89 15.02 -11.29
N GLY A 102 2.48 15.20 -12.48
CA GLY A 102 3.72 15.97 -12.63
C GLY A 102 3.56 17.48 -12.41
N ASP A 103 2.36 18.00 -12.63
CA ASP A 103 1.97 19.39 -12.37
C ASP A 103 1.50 19.62 -10.92
N PHE A 104 1.52 18.59 -10.07
CA PHE A 104 1.18 18.71 -8.67
C PHE A 104 2.29 19.48 -7.92
N VAL A 105 1.96 20.60 -7.28
CA VAL A 105 2.96 21.50 -6.70
C VAL A 105 3.72 20.81 -5.56
N ARG A 106 5.05 20.95 -5.53
CA ARG A 106 5.93 20.41 -4.49
C ARG A 106 6.26 21.49 -3.46
N HIS A 107 6.11 21.18 -2.18
CA HIS A 107 6.55 22.07 -1.10
C HIS A 107 8.07 22.01 -0.95
N LYS A 108 8.76 23.03 -1.47
CA LYS A 108 10.21 23.19 -1.28
C LYS A 108 10.49 23.74 0.13
N SER A 109 11.55 23.23 0.77
CA SER A 109 12.05 23.77 2.04
C SER A 109 12.77 25.09 1.86
#